data_AF-A0A2V6EJK0-F1
#
_entry.id   AF-A0A2V6EJK0-F1
#
_cell.length_a   1.000
_cell.length_b   1.000
_cell.length_c   1.000
_cell.angle_alpha   90.00
_cell.angle_beta   90.00
_cell.angle_gamma   90.00
#
_symmetry.space_group_name_H-M   'P 1'
#
loop_
_entity.id
_entity.type
_entity.pdbx_description
1 polymer ?
#
loop_
_entity_poly.entity_id
_entity_poly.type
_entity_poly.pdbx_seq_one_letter_code
_entity_poly.pdbx_strand_id
1 'polypeptide(L)'
;MDERCKALWEKLSAALKPQVSADTFKRWFSAVELTKATEDELTFVVPNNIYQFWIESNHMTALQSAITNAVGAPRTVRFLTSDESDGDNDFPAPEVRKTDGSSHSRTVGLGLSLNPRNT
;
A
#
# COMPACT_ATOMS: atom_id res chain seq x y z
N MET A 1 13.26 16.91 13.08
CA MET A 1 13.30 16.50 11.66
C MET A 1 14.64 15.86 11.38
N ASP A 2 14.64 14.58 11.06
CA ASP A 2 15.83 13.83 10.68
C ASP A 2 16.42 14.36 9.37
N GLU A 3 17.54 15.07 9.45
CA GLU A 3 18.23 15.68 8.29
C GLU A 3 18.56 14.64 7.20
N ARG A 4 18.77 13.38 7.60
CA ARG A 4 19.00 12.25 6.68
C ARG A 4 17.77 11.92 5.83
N CYS A 5 16.57 11.96 6.40
CA CYS A 5 15.33 11.72 5.65
C CYS A 5 15.15 12.78 4.57
N LYS A 6 15.39 14.06 4.93
CA LYS A 6 15.32 15.17 3.98
C LYS A 6 16.33 15.02 2.84
N ALA A 7 17.59 14.72 3.16
CA ALA A 7 18.63 14.52 2.15
C ALA A 7 18.34 13.33 1.23
N LEU A 8 17.78 12.25 1.77
CA LEU A 8 17.36 11.10 0.95
C LEU A 8 16.19 11.47 0.03
N TRP A 9 15.20 12.20 0.54
CA TRP A 9 14.09 12.70 -0.28
C TRP A 9 14.54 13.62 -1.41
N GLU A 10 15.51 14.50 -1.16
CA GLU A 10 16.10 15.35 -2.20
C GLU A 10 16.78 14.53 -3.32
N LYS A 11 17.48 13.45 -2.96
CA LYS A 11 18.03 12.52 -3.96
C LYS A 11 16.94 11.78 -4.74
N LEU A 12 15.92 11.28 -4.04
CA LEU A 12 14.80 10.57 -4.66
C LEU A 12 14.02 11.48 -5.61
N SER A 13 13.71 12.69 -5.19
CA SER A 13 13.01 13.69 -6.01
C SER A 13 13.81 14.07 -7.26
N ALA A 14 15.14 14.19 -7.16
CA ALA A 14 16.00 14.41 -8.32
C ALA A 14 15.95 13.23 -9.31
N ALA A 15 15.86 11.99 -8.83
CA ALA A 15 15.73 10.79 -9.66
C ALA A 15 14.30 10.56 -10.20
N LEU A 16 13.28 11.14 -9.56
CA LEU A 16 11.88 11.11 -10.01
C LEU A 16 11.60 12.14 -11.12
N LYS A 17 12.17 13.34 -11.04
CA LYS A 17 12.00 14.41 -12.05
C LYS A 17 12.22 13.99 -13.52
N PRO A 18 13.19 13.14 -13.88
CA PRO A 18 13.31 12.67 -15.26
C PRO A 18 12.31 11.56 -15.62
N GLN A 19 11.73 10.88 -14.64
CA GLN A 19 10.77 9.78 -14.86
C GLN A 19 9.32 10.27 -14.90
N VAL A 20 9.04 11.42 -14.29
CA VAL A 20 7.72 12.04 -14.23
C VAL A 20 7.81 13.49 -14.67
N SER A 21 6.84 13.98 -15.44
CA SER A 21 6.84 15.39 -15.88
C SER A 21 6.89 16.36 -14.69
N ALA A 22 7.50 17.54 -14.88
CA ALA A 22 7.63 18.55 -13.83
C ALA A 22 6.29 18.96 -13.21
N ASP A 23 5.22 19.05 -14.02
CA ASP A 23 3.86 19.33 -13.57
C ASP A 23 3.30 18.24 -12.66
N THR A 24 3.53 16.96 -13.03
CA THR A 24 3.18 15.79 -12.22
C THR A 24 3.91 15.80 -10.89
N PHE A 25 5.23 16.03 -10.92
CA PHE A 25 6.04 16.10 -9.72
C PHE A 25 5.51 17.18 -8.78
N LYS A 26 5.25 18.39 -9.31
CA LYS A 26 4.75 19.51 -8.53
C LYS A 26 3.35 19.26 -7.97
N ARG A 27 2.46 18.62 -8.72
CA ARG A 27 1.09 18.35 -8.29
C ARG A 27 1.02 17.27 -7.21
N TRP A 28 1.78 16.19 -7.36
CA TRP A 28 1.60 14.99 -6.54
C TRP A 28 2.72 14.72 -5.54
N PHE A 29 3.95 15.15 -5.82
CA PHE A 29 5.10 14.92 -4.94
C PHE A 29 5.51 16.16 -4.14
N SER A 30 5.03 17.36 -4.51
CA SER A 30 5.37 18.59 -3.77
C SER A 30 4.80 18.64 -2.36
N ALA A 31 3.71 17.92 -2.11
CA ALA A 31 3.08 17.80 -0.79
C ALA A 31 3.52 16.53 -0.04
N VAL A 32 4.45 15.77 -0.61
CA VAL A 32 4.93 14.51 -0.05
C VAL A 32 6.26 14.74 0.65
N GLU A 33 6.37 14.21 1.86
CA GLU A 33 7.57 14.33 2.67
C GLU A 33 7.99 12.97 3.22
N LEU A 34 9.29 12.68 3.22
CA LEU A 34 9.81 11.46 3.82
C LEU A 34 9.96 11.67 5.34
N THR A 35 9.16 10.95 6.13
CA THR A 35 9.22 11.04 7.60
C THR A 35 10.18 10.02 8.19
N LYS A 36 10.23 8.81 7.61
CA LYS A 36 11.05 7.71 8.14
C LYS A 36 11.78 7.00 7.01
N ALA A 37 13.07 6.80 7.19
CA ALA A 37 13.91 6.05 6.28
C ALA A 37 14.65 4.94 7.03
N THR A 38 14.22 3.69 6.87
CA THR A 38 14.89 2.51 7.43
C THR A 38 15.50 1.66 6.33
N GLU A 39 16.30 0.66 6.70
CA GLU A 39 17.02 -0.20 5.77
C GLU A 39 16.12 -1.05 4.86
N ASP A 40 14.91 -1.34 5.32
CA ASP A 40 13.93 -2.18 4.63
C ASP A 40 12.71 -1.38 4.11
N GLU A 41 12.33 -0.30 4.78
CA GLU A 41 11.14 0.48 4.44
C GLU A 41 11.36 2.01 4.43
N LEU A 42 10.65 2.69 3.55
CA LEU A 42 10.59 4.14 3.46
C LEU A 42 9.14 4.59 3.67
N THR A 43 8.93 5.49 4.61
CA THR A 43 7.60 6.00 4.96
C THR A 43 7.46 7.45 4.51
N PHE A 44 6.52 7.67 3.61
CA PHE A 44 6.18 8.97 3.05
C PHE A 44 4.87 9.46 3.65
N VAL A 45 4.83 10.74 4.02
CA VAL A 45 3.61 11.40 4.46
C VAL A 45 2.99 12.09 3.26
N VAL A 46 1.71 11.83 3.03
CA VAL A 46 0.88 12.46 2.00
C VAL A 46 -0.26 13.23 2.68
N PRO A 47 -0.81 14.27 2.04
CA PRO A 47 -1.93 15.02 2.63
C PRO A 47 -3.24 14.23 2.59
N ASN A 48 -3.44 13.32 1.64
CA ASN A 48 -4.67 12.53 1.51
C ASN A 48 -4.41 11.20 0.77
N ASN A 49 -5.28 10.20 0.97
CA ASN A 49 -5.23 8.88 0.34
C ASN A 49 -5.25 8.90 -1.19
N ILE A 50 -5.81 9.96 -1.81
CA ILE A 50 -5.80 10.12 -3.27
C ILE A 50 -4.36 10.20 -3.81
N TYR A 51 -3.47 10.87 -3.08
CA TYR A 51 -2.06 10.99 -3.46
C TYR A 51 -1.38 9.64 -3.43
N GLN A 52 -1.59 8.88 -2.34
CA GLN A 52 -1.11 7.52 -2.20
C GLN A 52 -1.58 6.66 -3.38
N PHE A 53 -2.88 6.56 -3.62
CA PHE A 53 -3.43 5.69 -4.68
C PHE A 53 -2.87 6.04 -6.06
N TRP A 54 -2.72 7.33 -6.34
CA TRP A 54 -2.22 7.81 -7.62
C TRP A 54 -0.72 7.51 -7.82
N ILE A 55 0.08 7.70 -6.77
CA ILE A 55 1.51 7.38 -6.79
C ILE A 55 1.69 5.84 -6.86
N GLU A 56 0.87 5.08 -6.12
CA GLU A 56 0.88 3.62 -6.13
C GLU A 56 0.58 3.05 -7.53
N SER A 57 -0.47 3.56 -8.17
CA SER A 57 -0.92 3.04 -9.46
C SER A 57 -0.02 3.44 -10.63
N ASN A 58 0.48 4.68 -10.64
CA ASN A 58 1.14 5.26 -11.81
C ASN A 58 2.66 5.43 -11.66
N HIS A 59 3.16 5.51 -10.42
CA HIS A 59 4.54 5.92 -10.15
C HIS A 59 5.32 4.97 -9.25
N MET A 60 4.77 3.82 -8.85
CA MET A 60 5.53 2.82 -8.08
C MET A 60 6.79 2.36 -8.78
N THR A 61 6.70 2.07 -10.08
CA THR A 61 7.87 1.65 -10.86
C THR A 61 8.95 2.72 -10.87
N ALA A 62 8.55 3.99 -11.04
CA ALA A 62 9.47 5.11 -11.04
C ALA A 62 10.11 5.35 -9.66
N LEU A 63 9.30 5.22 -8.61
CA LEU A 63 9.72 5.38 -7.22
C LEU A 63 10.65 4.26 -6.79
N GLN A 64 10.34 2.99 -7.08
CA GLN A 64 11.25 1.87 -6.80
C GLN A 64 12.57 2.00 -7.54
N SER A 65 12.55 2.47 -8.79
CA SER A 65 13.77 2.72 -9.58
C SER A 65 14.60 3.84 -8.94
N ALA A 66 13.96 4.92 -8.49
CA ALA A 66 14.63 6.00 -7.77
C ALA A 66 15.23 5.53 -6.43
N ILE A 67 14.52 4.68 -5.69
CA ILE A 67 14.98 4.10 -4.41
C ILE A 67 16.19 3.20 -4.62
N THR A 68 16.10 2.28 -5.58
CA THR A 68 17.22 1.39 -5.91
C THR A 68 18.44 2.17 -6.38
N ASN A 69 18.26 3.27 -7.11
CA ASN A 69 19.38 4.13 -7.52
C ASN A 69 19.98 4.91 -6.33
N ALA A 70 19.14 5.44 -5.43
CA ALA A 70 19.60 6.25 -4.30
C ALA A 70 20.27 5.41 -3.20
N VAL A 71 19.78 4.20 -2.97
CA VAL A 71 20.18 3.34 -1.83
C VAL A 71 20.90 2.06 -2.27
N GLY A 72 20.84 1.71 -3.54
CA GLY A 72 21.45 0.49 -4.10
C GLY A 72 20.60 -0.77 -3.96
N ALA A 73 19.45 -0.70 -3.28
CA ALA A 73 18.57 -1.84 -3.04
C ALA A 73 17.09 -1.44 -3.10
N PRO A 74 16.20 -2.34 -3.52
CA PRO A 74 14.76 -2.12 -3.44
C PRO A 74 14.33 -2.05 -1.97
N ARG A 75 13.45 -1.11 -1.64
CA ARG A 75 12.84 -0.98 -0.30
C ARG A 75 11.34 -0.94 -0.40
N THR A 76 10.69 -1.35 0.68
CA THR A 76 9.25 -1.28 0.83
C THR A 76 8.84 0.18 0.95
N VAL A 77 7.84 0.61 0.17
CA VAL A 77 7.30 1.96 0.23
C VAL A 77 6.00 1.93 1.02
N ARG A 78 5.90 2.77 2.04
CA ARG A 78 4.67 3.01 2.79
C ARG A 78 4.27 4.47 2.70
N PHE A 79 2.97 4.71 2.59
CA PHE A 79 2.39 6.04 2.68
C PHE A 79 1.59 6.15 3.98
N LEU A 80 1.67 7.32 4.62
CA LEU A 80 0.87 7.70 5.77
C LEU A 80 0.14 8.99 5.43
N THR A 81 -1.14 9.12 5.79
CA THR A 81 -1.81 10.41 5.77
C THR A 81 -1.55 11.13 7.10
N SER A 82 -1.61 12.47 7.12
CA SER A 82 -1.45 13.24 8.36
C SER A 82 -2.47 12.89 9.45
N ASP A 83 -3.59 12.25 9.09
CA ASP A 83 -4.62 11.78 10.03
C ASP A 83 -4.21 10.48 10.75
N GLU A 84 -3.37 9.66 10.11
CA GLU A 84 -2.97 8.31 10.57
C GLU A 84 -1.63 8.32 11.34
N SER A 85 -1.21 9.50 11.85
CA SER A 85 0.04 9.62 12.62
C SER A 85 -0.15 9.32 14.11
N ASP A 86 -1.39 9.10 14.56
CA ASP A 86 -1.74 8.72 15.94
C ASP A 86 -2.69 7.51 15.90
N GLY A 87 -2.13 6.31 15.76
CA GLY A 87 -2.90 5.07 15.82
C GLY A 87 -2.47 4.05 14.78
N ASP A 88 -1.73 3.05 15.25
CA ASP A 88 -1.89 1.64 14.86
C ASP A 88 -2.64 1.38 13.54
N ASN A 89 -1.93 1.47 12.42
CA ASN A 89 -2.47 0.95 11.16
C ASN A 89 -2.00 -0.49 10.99
N ASP A 90 -2.79 -1.38 11.62
CA ASP A 90 -3.05 -2.75 11.21
C ASP A 90 -3.43 -2.74 9.71
N PHE A 91 -2.42 -2.77 8.85
CA PHE A 91 -2.62 -3.30 7.51
C PHE A 91 -2.49 -4.81 7.65
N PRO A 92 -3.58 -5.60 7.63
CA PRO A 92 -3.44 -7.00 7.34
C PRO A 92 -2.83 -7.07 5.94
N ALA A 93 -1.59 -7.54 5.88
CA ALA A 93 -1.01 -8.04 4.64
C ALA A 93 -2.08 -8.85 3.91
N PRO A 94 -2.19 -8.77 2.57
CA PRO A 94 -3.10 -9.63 1.84
C PRO A 94 -2.64 -11.07 2.07
N GLU A 95 -3.20 -11.70 3.11
CA GLU A 95 -3.02 -13.10 3.40
C GLU A 95 -3.63 -13.80 2.20
N VAL A 96 -2.73 -14.22 1.33
CA VAL A 96 -3.00 -15.07 0.17
C VAL A 96 -3.68 -16.29 0.74
N ARG A 97 -5.01 -16.27 0.74
CA ARG A 97 -5.85 -17.30 1.35
C ARG A 97 -5.58 -18.57 0.60
N LYS A 98 -4.74 -19.39 1.20
CA LYS A 98 -4.44 -20.75 0.78
C LYS A 98 -5.78 -21.46 0.61
N THR A 99 -6.03 -21.92 -0.60
CA THR A 99 -7.08 -22.90 -0.88
C THR A 99 -6.76 -24.17 -0.11
N ASP A 100 -7.44 -24.43 1.00
CA ASP A 100 -7.73 -25.78 1.47
C ASP A 100 -8.85 -25.79 2.54
N GLY A 101 -9.80 -26.71 2.39
CA GLY A 101 -10.30 -27.46 3.55
C GLY A 101 -11.43 -26.89 4.42
N SER A 102 -12.65 -27.22 3.99
CA SER A 102 -13.62 -27.99 4.79
C SER A 102 -14.58 -27.31 5.80
N SER A 103 -15.83 -27.77 5.67
CA SER A 103 -16.78 -28.06 6.75
C SER A 103 -17.60 -26.91 7.31
N HIS A 104 -18.84 -26.79 6.81
CA HIS A 104 -19.95 -26.32 7.64
C HIS A 104 -21.01 -27.43 7.76
N SER A 105 -20.88 -28.18 8.84
CA SER A 105 -21.88 -29.08 9.37
C SER A 105 -23.20 -28.34 9.65
N ARG A 106 -24.31 -28.84 9.10
CA ARG A 106 -25.62 -28.75 9.77
C ARG A 106 -26.31 -30.10 9.66
N THR A 107 -26.38 -30.79 10.78
CA THR A 107 -26.98 -32.12 10.93
C THR A 107 -28.43 -31.98 11.40
N VAL A 108 -29.28 -32.80 10.78
CA VAL A 108 -30.61 -33.33 11.16
C VAL A 108 -31.82 -32.39 11.27
N GLY A 109 -32.64 -32.43 10.23
CA GLY A 109 -34.10 -32.47 10.34
C GLY A 109 -34.61 -33.73 9.62
N LEU A 110 -35.03 -34.73 10.38
CA LEU A 110 -35.66 -35.95 9.90
C LEU A 110 -36.99 -35.61 9.21
N GLY A 111 -37.17 -36.06 7.98
CA GLY A 111 -38.40 -35.92 7.21
C GLY A 111 -38.36 -36.85 6.00
N LEU A 112 -38.25 -38.15 6.28
CA LEU A 112 -38.40 -39.22 5.30
C LEU A 112 -39.80 -39.17 4.67
N SER A 113 -39.83 -39.73 3.45
CA SER A 113 -40.96 -40.37 2.77
C SER A 113 -42.00 -39.50 2.04
N LEU A 114 -41.93 -39.64 0.71
CA LEU A 114 -43.03 -39.65 -0.25
C LEU A 114 -44.35 -40.16 0.35
N ASN A 115 -45.50 -39.57 -0.05
CA ASN A 115 -46.56 -40.15 -0.93
C ASN A 115 -47.90 -39.34 -0.82
N PRO A 116 -49.05 -39.72 -1.45
CA PRO A 116 -49.59 -39.26 -2.75
C PRO A 116 -50.94 -38.48 -2.71
N ARG A 117 -51.32 -37.93 -3.89
CA ARG A 117 -52.67 -37.73 -4.50
C ARG A 117 -53.93 -37.75 -3.60
N ASN A 118 -54.70 -36.64 -3.62
CA ASN A 118 -56.15 -36.47 -3.98
C ASN A 118 -56.51 -35.02 -3.56
N THR A 119 -57.04 -34.12 -4.39
CA THR A 119 -58.30 -34.13 -5.15
C THR A 119 -58.13 -33.38 -6.47
#